data_AF-A0A449BI28-F1
#
_entry.id   AF-A0A449BI28-F1
#
_cell.length_a   1.000
_cell.length_b   1.000
_cell.length_c   1.000
_cell.angle_alpha   90.00
_cell.angle_beta   90.00
_cell.angle_gamma   90.00
#
_symmetry.space_group_name_H-M   'P 1'
#
loop_
_entity.id
_entity.type
_entity.pdbx_description
1 polymer ?
#
loop_
_entity_poly.entity_id
_entity_poly.type
_entity_poly.pdbx_seq_one_letter_code
_entity_poly.pdbx_strand_id
1 'polypeptide(L)' 'MKKIIIFALTITTLLFMASCNMFTSTTGLSIELPDKVEYTLGESFDSKGLVVYAHRSNGGVLTLS' A
#
# COMPACT_ATOMS: atom_id res chain seq x y z
N MET A 1 32.56 24.47 -20.42
CA MET A 1 31.55 24.94 -19.43
C MET A 1 30.14 24.45 -19.77
N LYS A 2 29.58 24.75 -20.95
CA LYS A 2 28.19 24.37 -21.33
C LYS A 2 27.92 22.85 -21.36
N LYS A 3 28.89 22.03 -21.79
CA LYS A 3 28.75 20.56 -21.88
C LYS A 3 28.66 19.86 -20.51
N ILE A 4 29.37 20.36 -19.50
CA ILE A 4 29.37 19.81 -18.13
C ILE A 4 28.03 20.07 -17.45
N ILE A 5 27.45 21.26 -17.66
CA ILE A 5 26.14 21.64 -17.10
C ILE A 5 25.02 20.77 -17.69
N ILE A 6 25.05 20.52 -19.00
CA ILE A 6 24.06 19.67 -19.67
C ILE A 6 24.18 18.21 -19.20
N PHE A 7 25.39 17.70 -19.00
CA PHE A 7 25.61 16.34 -18.49
C PHE A 7 25.12 16.20 -17.04
N ALA A 8 25.35 17.19 -16.19
CA ALA A 8 24.84 17.21 -14.81
C ALA A 8 23.30 17.31 -14.74
N LEU A 9 22.67 18.11 -15.62
CA LEU A 9 21.21 18.27 -15.67
C LEU A 9 20.52 16.99 -16.17
N THR A 10 21.08 16.35 -17.19
CA THR A 10 20.56 15.09 -17.77
C THR A 10 20.75 13.91 -16.82
N ILE A 11 21.87 13.84 -16.08
CA ILE A 11 22.08 12.84 -15.02
C ILE A 11 21.09 13.02 -13.86
N THR A 12 20.86 14.27 -13.42
CA THR A 12 19.94 14.54 -12.30
C THR A 12 18.50 14.19 -12.66
N THR A 13 18.06 14.54 -13.88
CA THR A 13 16.71 14.21 -14.36
C THR A 13 16.52 12.70 -14.55
N LEU A 14 17.54 11.98 -15.01
CA LEU A 14 17.51 10.51 -15.11
C LEU A 14 17.41 9.83 -13.74
N LEU A 15 18.16 10.32 -12.74
CA LEU A 15 18.11 9.86 -11.35
C LEU A 15 16.72 10.06 -10.73
N PHE A 16 16.07 11.19 -11.01
CA PHE A 16 14.73 11.50 -10.51
C PHE A 16 13.66 10.56 -11.09
N MET A 17 13.70 10.28 -12.40
CA MET A 17 12.76 9.36 -13.05
C MET A 17 12.91 7.92 -12.55
N ALA A 18 14.14 7.48 -12.23
CA ALA A 18 14.37 6.17 -11.63
C ALA A 18 13.75 6.06 -10.23
N SER A 19 13.70 7.15 -9.46
CA SER A 19 13.10 7.20 -8.13
C SER A 19 11.56 7.31 -8.12
N CYS A 20 10.93 7.61 -9.27
CA CYS A 20 9.49 7.80 -9.38
C CYS A 20 8.68 6.49 -9.25
N ASN A 21 9.34 5.33 -9.28
CA ASN A 21 8.70 4.02 -9.39
C ASN A 21 8.27 3.38 -8.06
N MET A 22 8.31 4.11 -6.94
CA MET A 22 8.10 3.52 -5.60
C MET A 22 6.91 4.09 -4.82
N PHE A 23 6.04 4.88 -5.44
CA PHE A 23 4.83 5.36 -4.77
C PHE A 23 3.73 4.30 -4.82
N THR A 24 3.45 3.66 -3.69
CA THR A 24 2.36 2.68 -3.57
C THR A 24 1.22 3.29 -2.75
N SER A 25 0.21 3.84 -3.42
CA SER A 25 -1.06 4.20 -2.77
C SER A 25 -1.93 2.97 -2.53
N THR A 26 -2.76 2.97 -1.48
CA THR A 26 -3.80 1.96 -1.27
C THR A 26 -4.95 2.22 -2.24
N THR A 27 -5.35 1.21 -3.01
CA THR A 27 -6.41 1.28 -4.03
C THR A 27 -7.75 0.75 -3.54
N GLY A 28 -7.78 -0.11 -2.52
CA GLY A 28 -9.03 -0.65 -2.00
C GLY A 28 -8.87 -1.52 -0.75
N LEU A 29 -10.00 -1.84 -0.12
CA LEU A 29 -10.10 -2.76 1.02
C LEU A 29 -11.08 -3.88 0.68
N SER A 30 -10.79 -5.11 1.11
CA SER A 30 -11.69 -6.26 1.06
C SER A 30 -11.64 -7.00 2.38
N ILE A 31 -12.75 -7.66 2.77
CA ILE A 31 -12.90 -8.24 4.10
C ILE A 31 -13.46 -9.66 3.97
N GLU A 32 -12.87 -10.61 4.70
CA GLU A 32 -13.48 -11.90 5.03
C GLU A 32 -14.16 -11.81 6.40
N LEU A 33 -15.38 -12.32 6.50
CA LEU A 33 -16.21 -12.16 7.70
C LEU A 33 -15.65 -12.94 8.89
N PRO A 34 -15.75 -12.41 10.12
CA PRO A 34 -15.41 -13.14 11.32
C PRO A 34 -16.34 -14.34 11.54
N ASP A 35 -15.85 -15.30 12.33
CA ASP A 35 -16.61 -16.49 12.73
C ASP A 35 -17.86 -16.11 13.55
N LYS A 36 -17.81 -14.96 14.25
CA LYS A 36 -18.90 -14.44 15.08
C LYS A 36 -19.31 -13.04 14.66
N VAL A 37 -20.55 -12.92 14.20
CA VAL A 37 -21.18 -11.65 13.75
C VAL A 37 -22.33 -11.19 14.63
N GLU A 38 -22.79 -12.03 15.57
CA GLU A 38 -23.86 -11.73 16.52
C GLU A 38 -23.33 -11.72 17.95
N TYR A 39 -23.77 -10.72 18.73
CA TYR A 39 -23.29 -10.51 20.10
C TYR A 39 -24.46 -10.22 21.03
N THR A 40 -24.35 -10.72 22.25
CA THR A 40 -25.22 -10.37 23.38
C THR A 40 -24.59 -9.27 24.22
N LEU A 41 -25.41 -8.56 24.99
CA LEU A 41 -24.94 -7.44 25.79
C LEU A 41 -23.89 -7.90 26.82
N GLY A 42 -22.73 -7.24 26.82
CA GLY A 42 -21.61 -7.55 27.72
C GLY A 42 -20.58 -8.52 27.15
N GLU A 43 -20.80 -9.09 25.97
CA GLU A 43 -19.77 -9.87 25.27
C GLU A 43 -18.72 -8.95 24.63
N SER A 44 -17.46 -9.39 24.68
CA SER A 44 -16.35 -8.74 23.99
C SER A 44 -16.32 -9.10 22.51
N PHE A 45 -15.78 -8.19 21.69
CA PHE A 45 -15.51 -8.44 20.27
C PHE A 45 -14.53 -9.61 20.08
N ASP A 46 -14.88 -10.54 19.18
CA ASP A 46 -14.02 -11.63 18.75
C ASP A 46 -13.62 -11.43 17.28
N SER A 47 -12.33 -11.17 17.04
CA SER A 47 -11.79 -10.94 15.69
C SER A 47 -11.40 -12.23 14.97
N LYS A 48 -11.63 -13.41 15.57
CA LYS A 48 -11.32 -14.68 14.90
C LYS A 48 -12.07 -14.82 13.58
N GLY A 49 -11.34 -15.28 12.57
CA GLY A 49 -11.85 -15.41 11.20
C GLY A 49 -11.94 -14.08 10.43
N LEU A 50 -11.84 -12.92 11.08
CA LEU A 50 -11.80 -11.64 10.38
C LEU A 50 -10.45 -11.50 9.67
N VAL A 51 -10.48 -11.33 8.36
CA VAL A 51 -9.29 -11.01 7.59
C VAL A 51 -9.55 -9.77 6.74
N VAL A 52 -8.66 -8.78 6.83
CA VAL A 52 -8.76 -7.55 6.06
C VAL A 52 -7.62 -7.51 5.04
N TYR A 53 -7.98 -7.32 3.77
CA TYR A 53 -7.05 -7.20 2.66
C TYR A 53 -6.97 -5.76 2.20
N ALA A 54 -5.79 -5.17 2.27
CA ALA A 54 -5.50 -3.87 1.67
C ALA A 54 -4.82 -4.06 0.32
N HIS A 55 -5.47 -3.59 -0.74
CA HIS A 55 -4.97 -3.60 -2.11
C HIS A 55 -4.15 -2.34 -2.36
N ARG A 56 -2.97 -2.49 -2.96
CA ARG A 56 -2.09 -1.39 -3.33
C ARG A 56 -2.06 -1.18 -4.84
N SER A 57 -1.75 0.04 -5.25
CA SER A 57 -1.64 0.43 -6.67
C SER A 57 -0.56 -0.29 -7.44
N ASN A 58 0.44 -0.86 -6.76
CA ASN A 58 1.45 -1.72 -7.38
C ASN A 58 1.00 -3.18 -7.55
N GLY A 59 -0.27 -3.50 -7.28
CA GLY A 59 -0.82 -4.86 -7.34
C GLY A 59 -0.51 -5.73 -6.12
N GLY A 60 0.18 -5.19 -5.10
CA GLY A 60 0.42 -5.90 -3.85
C GLY A 60 -0.82 -5.97 -2.96
N VAL A 61 -0.99 -7.07 -2.25
CA VAL A 61 -2.04 -7.27 -1.25
C VAL A 61 -1.40 -7.40 0.14
N LEU A 62 -1.87 -6.62 1.12
CA LEU A 62 -1.51 -6.79 2.53
C LEU A 62 -2.66 -7.45 3.27
N THR A 63 -2.36 -8.53 3.98
CA THR A 63 -3.30 -9.20 4.89
C THR A 63 -3.13 -8.66 6.31
N LEU A 64 -4.24 -8.31 6.94
CA LEU A 64 -4.33 -7.89 8.34
C LEU A 64 -5.28 -8.86 9.06
N SER A 65 -4.83 -9.45 10.16
CA SER A 65 -5.54 -10.44 10.99
C SER A 65 -5.48 -10.07 12.46
#